data_AF-A0A5N7J1E6-F1
#
_entry.id   AF-A0A5N7J1E6-F1
#
_cell.length_a   1.000
_cell.length_b   1.000
_cell.length_c   1.000
_cell.angle_alpha   90.00
_cell.angle_beta   90.00
_cell.angle_gamma   90.00
#
_symmetry.space_group_name_H-M   'P 1'
#
loop_
_entity.id
_entity.type
_entity.pdbx_description
1 polymer ?
#
loop_
_entity_poly.entity_id
_entity_poly.type
_entity_poly.pdbx_seq_one_letter_code
_entity_poly.pdbx_strand_id
1 'polypeptide(L)'
;MINKFAVKLTCYIENNSNINKLEQLEQIQYAITTILNELFKIVILIILFSVIGKLNYLLFSMIILLSIRLFSGGLHAKTLLSCLLWTILFFTLTSIIAPLLPKLNQYICYGLSLLNLVVIIVQAPYPNPIRPIKKKKRKQYLKILAISFSIFWTYIILFYINDSSYLNCGISTILLLSSQLIYTKKEV
;
A
#
# COMPACT_ATOMS: atom_id res chain seq x y z
N MET A 1 -18.78 -13.75 -4.16
CA MET A 1 -19.00 -14.10 -2.73
C MET A 1 -18.86 -12.89 -1.82
N ILE A 2 -17.75 -12.15 -1.91
CA ILE A 2 -17.48 -10.96 -1.09
C ILE A 2 -18.58 -9.89 -1.22
N ASN A 3 -19.05 -9.57 -2.43
CA ASN A 3 -20.13 -8.59 -2.61
C ASN A 3 -21.44 -8.99 -1.89
N LYS A 4 -21.81 -10.27 -1.90
CA LYS A 4 -23.03 -10.75 -1.20
C LYS A 4 -22.89 -10.57 0.31
N PHE A 5 -21.69 -10.83 0.85
CA PHE A 5 -21.41 -10.63 2.27
C PHE A 5 -21.39 -9.13 2.64
N ALA A 6 -20.80 -8.29 1.78
CA ALA A 6 -20.80 -6.84 1.97
C ALA A 6 -22.21 -6.26 1.99
N VAL A 7 -23.09 -6.68 1.06
CA VAL A 7 -24.52 -6.28 1.06
C VAL A 7 -25.20 -6.69 2.35
N LYS A 8 -24.98 -7.92 2.83
CA LYS A 8 -25.58 -8.41 4.09
C LYS A 8 -25.15 -7.56 5.29
N LEU A 9 -23.87 -7.18 5.36
CA LEU A 9 -23.35 -6.28 6.40
C LEU A 9 -23.93 -4.86 6.27
N THR A 10 -24.06 -4.32 5.06
CA THR A 10 -24.66 -3.01 4.85
C THR A 10 -26.13 -2.99 5.28
N CYS A 11 -26.93 -3.99 4.90
CA CYS A 11 -28.32 -4.10 5.36
C CYS A 11 -28.42 -4.25 6.88
N TYR A 12 -27.47 -4.96 7.51
CA TYR A 12 -27.42 -5.04 8.97
C TYR A 12 -27.15 -3.67 9.60
N ILE A 13 -26.24 -2.87 9.04
CA ILE A 13 -25.95 -1.51 9.52
C ILE A 13 -27.16 -0.59 9.29
N GLU A 14 -27.78 -0.64 8.13
CA GLU A 14 -28.99 0.11 7.79
C GLU A 14 -30.10 -0.14 8.82
N ASN A 15 -30.40 -1.41 9.10
CA ASN A 15 -31.46 -1.78 10.04
C ASN A 15 -31.19 -1.38 11.50
N ASN A 16 -29.93 -1.10 11.86
CA ASN A 16 -29.51 -0.76 13.22
C ASN A 16 -29.02 0.70 13.35
N SER A 17 -29.21 1.55 12.34
CA SER A 17 -28.75 2.94 12.35
C SER A 17 -29.74 3.89 11.69
N ASN A 18 -29.70 5.18 12.03
CA ASN A 18 -30.55 6.21 11.41
C ASN A 18 -30.01 6.68 10.04
N ILE A 19 -29.39 5.78 9.26
CA ILE A 19 -28.77 6.09 7.96
C ILE A 19 -29.78 5.78 6.86
N ASN A 20 -30.50 6.80 6.39
CA ASN A 20 -31.57 6.62 5.40
C ASN A 20 -31.19 7.16 4.00
N LYS A 21 -29.99 7.72 3.85
CA LYS A 21 -29.53 8.24 2.55
C LYS A 21 -28.87 7.13 1.75
N LEU A 22 -29.43 6.83 0.58
CA LEU A 22 -28.90 5.83 -0.36
C LEU A 22 -27.41 6.05 -0.67
N GLU A 23 -26.99 7.30 -0.90
CA GLU A 23 -25.57 7.62 -1.14
C GLU A 23 -24.65 7.20 0.02
N GLN A 24 -25.12 7.26 1.26
CA GLN A 24 -24.33 6.86 2.43
C GLN A 24 -24.24 5.34 2.54
N LEU A 25 -25.33 4.62 2.26
CA LEU A 25 -25.36 3.16 2.22
C LEU A 25 -24.45 2.60 1.12
N GLU A 26 -24.46 3.20 -0.06
CA GLU A 26 -23.55 2.84 -1.15
C GLU A 26 -22.07 3.06 -0.77
N GLN A 27 -21.76 4.17 -0.11
CA GLN A 27 -20.40 4.44 0.39
C GLN A 27 -19.96 3.42 1.45
N ILE A 28 -20.88 3.02 2.34
CA ILE A 28 -20.63 1.99 3.36
C ILE A 28 -20.39 0.64 2.69
N GLN A 29 -21.26 0.23 1.76
CA GLN A 29 -21.10 -1.02 1.02
C GLN A 29 -19.78 -1.06 0.25
N TYR A 30 -19.40 0.03 -0.41
CA TYR A 30 -18.12 0.15 -1.09
C TYR A 30 -16.95 0.01 -0.11
N ALA A 31 -17.02 0.67 1.05
CA ALA A 31 -15.98 0.58 2.07
C ALA A 31 -15.82 -0.85 2.61
N ILE A 32 -16.93 -1.52 2.94
CA ILE A 32 -16.93 -2.91 3.42
C ILE A 32 -16.38 -3.85 2.35
N THR A 33 -16.84 -3.70 1.10
CA THR A 33 -16.36 -4.50 -0.02
C THR A 33 -14.85 -4.33 -0.20
N THR A 34 -14.35 -3.09 -0.11
CA THR A 34 -12.91 -2.79 -0.21
C THR A 34 -12.13 -3.45 0.92
N ILE A 35 -12.60 -3.33 2.17
CA ILE A 35 -11.94 -3.94 3.36
C ILE A 35 -11.87 -5.46 3.20
N LEU A 36 -12.98 -6.10 2.83
CA LEU A 36 -13.02 -7.55 2.65
C LEU A 36 -12.10 -8.03 1.52
N ASN A 37 -12.03 -7.28 0.42
CA ASN A 37 -11.11 -7.58 -0.69
C ASN A 37 -9.64 -7.46 -0.27
N GLU A 38 -9.29 -6.43 0.51
CA GLU A 38 -7.93 -6.28 1.05
C GLU A 38 -7.60 -7.40 2.04
N LEU A 39 -8.50 -7.72 2.98
CA LEU A 39 -8.32 -8.82 3.92
C LEU A 39 -8.11 -10.16 3.22
N PHE A 40 -8.90 -10.44 2.18
CA PHE A 40 -8.76 -11.66 1.40
C PHE A 40 -7.37 -11.78 0.75
N LYS A 41 -6.85 -10.68 0.16
CA LYS A 41 -5.49 -10.65 -0.40
C LYS A 41 -4.42 -10.88 0.66
N ILE A 42 -4.56 -10.25 1.82
CA ILE A 42 -3.62 -10.40 2.94
C ILE A 42 -3.55 -11.86 3.40
N VAL A 43 -4.70 -12.52 3.57
CA VAL A 43 -4.75 -13.93 3.96
C VAL A 43 -4.02 -14.81 2.94
N ILE A 44 -4.27 -14.61 1.64
CA ILE A 44 -3.59 -15.37 0.57
C ILE A 44 -2.08 -15.15 0.62
N LEU A 45 -1.63 -13.91 0.80
CA LEU A 45 -0.21 -13.59 0.87
C LEU A 45 0.47 -14.22 2.08
N ILE A 46 -0.16 -14.19 3.26
CA ILE A 46 0.37 -14.82 4.46
C ILE A 46 0.53 -16.33 4.25
N ILE A 47 -0.47 -17.00 3.69
CA ILE A 47 -0.40 -18.45 3.40
C ILE A 47 0.75 -18.73 2.43
N LEU A 48 0.81 -18.02 1.29
CA LEU A 48 1.84 -18.24 0.27
C LEU A 48 3.25 -18.05 0.83
N PHE A 49 3.52 -16.95 1.54
CA PHE A 49 4.87 -16.65 2.04
C PHE A 49 5.23 -17.44 3.30
N SER A 50 4.23 -17.97 4.03
CA SER A 50 4.45 -18.96 5.09
C SER A 50 4.99 -20.26 4.49
N VAL A 51 4.37 -20.78 3.43
CA VAL A 51 4.83 -22.01 2.75
C VAL A 51 6.22 -21.82 2.14
N ILE A 52 6.53 -20.65 1.61
CA ILE A 52 7.86 -20.31 1.05
C ILE A 52 8.93 -20.10 2.15
N GLY A 53 8.53 -19.91 3.42
CA GLY A 53 9.45 -19.65 4.52
C GLY A 53 10.03 -18.22 4.53
N LYS A 54 9.36 -17.26 3.87
CA LYS A 54 9.78 -15.84 3.78
C LYS A 54 8.78 -14.87 4.40
N LEU A 55 7.94 -15.38 5.32
CA LEU A 55 6.90 -14.61 6.00
C LEU A 55 7.43 -13.38 6.74
N ASN A 56 8.63 -13.46 7.34
CA ASN A 56 9.23 -12.32 8.06
C ASN A 56 9.50 -11.12 7.13
N TYR A 57 10.06 -11.37 5.93
CA TYR A 57 10.31 -10.33 4.94
C TYR A 57 8.99 -9.76 4.39
N LEU A 58 7.98 -10.61 4.20
CA LEU A 58 6.65 -10.17 3.80
C LEU A 58 6.04 -9.21 4.84
N LEU A 59 6.03 -9.59 6.12
CA LEU A 59 5.48 -8.74 7.18
C LEU A 59 6.22 -7.40 7.26
N PHE A 60 7.55 -7.44 7.17
CA PHE A 60 8.38 -6.24 7.17
C PHE A 60 8.06 -5.31 5.99
N SER A 61 8.07 -5.84 4.75
CA SER A 61 7.71 -5.09 3.54
C SER A 61 6.27 -4.56 3.60
N MET A 62 5.34 -5.37 4.11
CA MET A 62 3.92 -5.04 4.19
C MET A 62 3.65 -3.90 5.17
N ILE A 63 4.31 -3.88 6.32
CA ILE A 63 4.20 -2.79 7.29
C ILE A 63 4.70 -1.48 6.68
N ILE A 64 5.86 -1.48 6.02
CA ILE A 64 6.40 -0.29 5.33
C ILE A 64 5.41 0.20 4.27
N LEU A 65 4.96 -0.71 3.40
CA LEU A 65 4.05 -0.40 2.30
C LEU A 65 2.75 0.21 2.82
N LEU A 66 2.08 -0.44 3.78
CA LEU A 66 0.80 0.02 4.32
C LEU A 66 0.93 1.40 4.98
N SER A 67 1.97 1.60 5.78
CA SER A 67 2.20 2.87 6.49
C SER A 67 2.23 4.07 5.55
N ILE A 68 2.87 3.93 4.40
CA ILE A 68 3.01 5.02 3.42
C ILE A 68 1.79 5.06 2.49
N ARG A 69 1.36 3.90 1.97
CA ARG A 69 0.29 3.77 0.97
C ARG A 69 -1.07 4.28 1.46
N LEU A 70 -1.37 4.11 2.75
CA LEU A 70 -2.61 4.63 3.37
C LEU A 70 -2.79 6.14 3.15
N PHE A 71 -1.69 6.90 3.05
CA PHE A 71 -1.70 8.35 2.89
C PHE A 71 -1.32 8.80 1.49
N SER A 72 -0.44 8.07 0.79
CA SER A 72 -0.02 8.43 -0.57
C SER A 72 -1.05 8.06 -1.64
N GLY A 73 -1.87 7.03 -1.40
CA GLY A 73 -2.69 6.39 -2.42
C GLY A 73 -1.88 5.38 -3.25
N GLY A 74 -2.42 4.96 -4.39
CA GLY A 74 -1.72 4.08 -5.34
C GLY A 74 -2.64 3.45 -6.40
N LEU A 75 -2.07 2.52 -7.16
CA LEU A 75 -2.76 1.77 -8.22
C LEU A 75 -3.96 0.98 -7.68
N HIS A 76 -5.12 1.13 -8.32
CA HIS A 76 -6.25 0.24 -8.18
C HIS A 76 -6.54 -0.40 -9.53
N ALA A 77 -6.29 -1.69 -9.65
CA ALA A 77 -6.66 -2.43 -10.85
C ALA A 77 -8.20 -2.56 -10.94
N LYS A 78 -8.71 -2.59 -12.17
CA LYS A 78 -10.16 -2.73 -12.44
C LYS A 78 -10.74 -4.05 -11.92
N THR A 79 -9.93 -5.10 -11.76
CA THR A 79 -10.35 -6.41 -11.30
C THR A 79 -9.57 -6.89 -10.07
N LEU A 80 -10.25 -7.64 -9.21
CA LEU A 80 -9.66 -8.22 -8.00
C LEU A 80 -8.50 -9.17 -8.32
N LEU A 81 -8.63 -9.97 -9.38
CA LEU A 81 -7.60 -10.92 -9.80
C LEU A 81 -6.33 -10.20 -10.26
N SER A 82 -6.45 -9.17 -11.11
CA SER A 82 -5.31 -8.36 -11.55
C SER A 82 -4.63 -7.67 -10.37
N CYS A 83 -5.42 -7.13 -9.42
CA CYS A 83 -4.87 -6.53 -8.21
C CYS A 83 -4.11 -7.55 -7.36
N LEU A 84 -4.65 -8.75 -7.20
CA LEU A 84 -4.02 -9.84 -6.46
C LEU A 84 -2.70 -10.26 -7.12
N LEU A 85 -2.68 -10.46 -8.44
CA LEU A 85 -1.47 -10.79 -9.19
C LEU A 85 -0.39 -9.72 -9.05
N TRP A 86 -0.77 -8.43 -9.19
CA TRP A 86 0.16 -7.33 -8.96
C TRP A 86 0.72 -7.30 -7.54
N THR A 87 -0.12 -7.59 -6.54
CA THR A 87 0.29 -7.60 -5.14
C THR A 87 1.23 -8.77 -4.85
N ILE A 88 0.97 -9.96 -5.42
CA ILE A 88 1.88 -11.10 -5.35
C ILE A 88 3.21 -10.74 -6.00
N LEU A 89 3.21 -10.22 -7.23
CA LEU A 89 4.42 -9.81 -7.94
C LEU A 89 5.24 -8.79 -7.12
N PHE A 90 4.58 -7.79 -6.54
CA PHE A 90 5.21 -6.81 -5.66
C PHE A 90 5.94 -7.50 -4.50
N PHE A 91 5.25 -8.35 -3.73
CA PHE A 91 5.86 -9.00 -2.57
C PHE A 91 6.88 -10.07 -2.94
N THR A 92 6.77 -10.70 -4.12
CA THR A 92 7.83 -11.60 -4.60
C THR A 92 9.13 -10.84 -4.89
N LEU A 93 9.02 -9.64 -5.49
CA LEU A 93 10.18 -8.80 -5.74
C LEU A 93 10.81 -8.29 -4.44
N THR A 94 10.01 -7.81 -3.48
CA THR A 94 10.55 -7.23 -2.24
C THR A 94 10.99 -8.28 -1.21
N SER A 95 10.28 -9.40 -1.10
CA SER A 95 10.42 -10.33 0.04
C SER A 95 11.11 -11.64 -0.31
N ILE A 96 11.27 -11.95 -1.60
CA ILE A 96 12.03 -13.12 -2.08
C ILE A 96 13.28 -12.67 -2.83
N ILE A 97 13.11 -11.84 -3.87
CA ILE A 97 14.20 -11.48 -4.77
C ILE A 97 15.16 -10.47 -4.12
N ALA A 98 14.66 -9.38 -3.53
CA ALA A 98 15.52 -8.35 -2.96
C ALA A 98 16.45 -8.86 -1.83
N PRO A 99 16.01 -9.73 -0.91
CA PRO A 99 16.88 -10.33 0.10
C PRO A 99 18.01 -11.21 -0.46
N LEU A 100 17.87 -11.73 -1.68
CA LEU A 100 18.90 -12.55 -2.35
C LEU A 100 19.99 -11.69 -3.02
N LEU A 101 19.74 -10.40 -3.21
CA LEU A 101 20.72 -9.50 -3.82
C LEU A 101 21.87 -9.22 -2.85
N PRO A 102 23.10 -9.03 -3.37
CA PRO A 102 24.23 -8.65 -2.54
C PRO A 102 23.98 -7.30 -1.86
N LYS A 103 24.75 -7.02 -0.80
CA LYS A 103 24.68 -5.75 -0.09
C LYS A 103 24.93 -4.60 -1.05
N LEU A 104 23.94 -3.72 -1.18
CA LEU A 104 24.07 -2.50 -1.97
C LEU A 104 25.07 -1.54 -1.31
N ASN A 105 25.81 -0.81 -2.14
CA ASN A 105 26.70 0.24 -1.67
C ASN A 105 25.86 1.33 -0.96
N GLN A 106 26.31 1.77 0.21
CA GLN A 106 25.62 2.77 1.05
C GLN A 106 25.29 4.06 0.28
N TYR A 107 26.20 4.51 -0.59
CA TYR A 107 25.97 5.70 -1.43
C TYR A 107 24.82 5.50 -2.43
N ILE A 108 24.67 4.29 -2.98
CA ILE A 108 23.56 3.94 -3.87
C ILE A 108 22.25 3.94 -3.07
N CYS A 109 22.25 3.38 -1.85
CA CYS A 109 21.09 3.38 -0.96
C CYS A 109 20.63 4.81 -0.64
N TYR A 110 21.55 5.73 -0.37
CA TYR A 110 21.23 7.15 -0.16
C TYR A 110 20.64 7.80 -1.41
N GLY A 111 21.24 7.56 -2.58
CA GLY A 111 20.73 8.09 -3.86
C GLY A 111 19.30 7.61 -4.16
N LEU A 112 19.05 6.30 -4.03
CA LEU A 112 17.73 5.70 -4.23
C LEU A 112 16.68 6.23 -3.24
N SER A 113 17.08 6.41 -1.99
CA SER A 113 16.21 6.97 -0.93
C SER A 113 15.83 8.42 -1.21
N LEU A 114 16.77 9.25 -1.68
CA LEU A 114 16.51 10.62 -2.10
C LEU A 114 15.53 10.69 -3.28
N LEU A 115 15.74 9.87 -4.31
CA LEU A 115 14.84 9.79 -5.46
C LEU A 115 13.42 9.42 -5.04
N ASN A 116 13.27 8.45 -4.12
CA ASN A 116 11.97 8.06 -3.59
C ASN A 116 11.24 9.19 -2.87
N LEU A 117 11.95 9.94 -2.02
CA LEU A 117 11.37 11.08 -1.31
C LEU A 117 10.88 12.14 -2.29
N VAL A 118 11.66 12.47 -3.32
CA VAL A 118 11.26 13.42 -4.37
C VAL A 118 9.98 12.96 -5.06
N VAL A 119 9.89 11.69 -5.45
CA VAL A 119 8.69 11.14 -6.10
C VAL A 119 7.46 11.25 -5.20
N ILE A 120 7.57 10.90 -3.92
CA ILE A 120 6.45 10.98 -2.97
C ILE A 120 6.03 12.44 -2.76
N ILE A 121 6.96 13.38 -2.65
CA ILE A 121 6.66 14.82 -2.50
C ILE A 121 5.92 15.35 -3.73
N VAL A 122 6.29 14.94 -4.93
CA VAL A 122 5.66 15.42 -6.17
C VAL A 122 4.28 14.80 -6.37
N GLN A 123 4.12 13.52 -6.05
CA GLN A 123 2.96 12.74 -6.49
C GLN A 123 1.90 12.49 -5.41
N ALA A 124 2.27 12.53 -4.13
CA ALA A 124 1.31 12.28 -3.05
C ALA A 124 0.53 13.56 -2.65
N PRO A 125 -0.73 13.41 -2.20
CA PRO A 125 -1.57 12.21 -2.31
C PRO A 125 -2.18 12.12 -3.71
N TYR A 126 -2.31 10.90 -4.21
CA TYR A 126 -3.00 10.60 -5.46
C TYR A 126 -4.47 10.23 -5.17
N PRO A 127 -5.45 11.13 -5.42
CA PRO A 127 -6.86 10.84 -5.17
C PRO A 127 -7.40 9.84 -6.19
N ASN A 128 -8.16 8.85 -5.73
CA ASN A 128 -8.93 7.98 -6.61
C ASN A 128 -10.11 8.78 -7.21
N PRO A 129 -10.41 8.69 -8.53
CA PRO A 129 -11.58 9.34 -9.13
C PRO A 129 -12.91 8.97 -8.47
N ILE A 130 -13.05 7.73 -7.97
CA ILE A 130 -14.22 7.26 -7.22
C ILE A 130 -14.29 7.91 -5.83
N ARG A 131 -13.14 8.33 -5.27
CA ARG A 131 -13.03 8.90 -3.92
C ARG A 131 -12.28 10.23 -3.94
N PRO A 132 -12.87 11.29 -4.54
CA PRO A 132 -12.18 12.56 -4.73
C PRO A 132 -11.93 13.26 -3.39
N ILE A 133 -10.72 13.78 -3.21
CA ILE A 133 -10.36 14.58 -2.03
C ILE A 133 -10.84 16.02 -2.27
N LYS A 134 -12.07 16.32 -1.84
CA LYS A 134 -12.71 17.64 -2.07
C LYS A 134 -12.05 18.78 -1.27
N LYS A 135 -11.56 18.52 -0.06
CA LYS A 135 -11.03 19.56 0.86
C LYS A 135 -9.51 19.72 0.71
N LYS A 136 -9.03 20.93 0.36
CA LYS A 136 -7.59 21.27 0.26
C LYS A 136 -6.82 20.95 1.55
N LYS A 137 -7.36 21.28 2.72
CA LYS A 137 -6.77 20.98 4.04
C LYS A 137 -6.52 19.47 4.23
N ARG A 138 -7.46 18.62 3.82
CA ARG A 138 -7.33 17.16 3.90
C ARG A 138 -6.24 16.65 2.95
N LYS A 139 -6.15 17.21 1.74
CA LYS A 139 -5.09 16.87 0.77
C LYS A 139 -3.70 17.18 1.34
N GLN A 140 -3.51 18.35 1.93
CA GLN A 140 -2.24 18.73 2.56
C GLN A 140 -1.89 17.83 3.75
N TYR A 141 -2.85 17.53 4.62
CA TYR A 141 -2.64 16.63 5.75
C TYR A 141 -2.18 15.23 5.32
N LEU A 142 -2.83 14.64 4.31
CA LEU A 142 -2.43 13.34 3.76
C LEU A 142 -1.04 13.39 3.13
N LYS A 143 -0.70 14.50 2.44
CA LYS A 143 0.64 14.72 1.89
C LYS A 143 1.71 14.70 2.98
N ILE A 144 1.49 15.46 4.06
CA ILE A 144 2.44 15.57 5.18
C ILE A 144 2.64 14.20 5.84
N LEU A 145 1.57 13.45 6.08
CA LEU A 145 1.67 12.10 6.63
C LEU A 145 2.45 11.15 5.72
N ALA A 146 2.16 11.14 4.41
CA ALA A 146 2.87 10.29 3.46
C ALA A 146 4.39 10.58 3.44
N ILE A 147 4.76 11.87 3.45
CA ILE A 147 6.16 12.30 3.50
C ILE A 147 6.79 11.91 4.85
N SER A 148 6.11 12.16 5.96
CA SER A 148 6.61 11.86 7.30
C SER A 148 6.87 10.37 7.50
N PHE A 149 5.94 9.49 7.11
CA PHE A 149 6.14 8.04 7.18
C PHE A 149 7.25 7.56 6.23
N SER A 150 7.38 8.16 5.05
CA SER A 150 8.46 7.82 4.12
C SER A 150 9.84 8.17 4.68
N ILE A 151 10.00 9.38 5.25
CA ILE A 151 11.24 9.80 5.91
C ILE A 151 11.53 8.89 7.10
N PHE A 152 10.53 8.60 7.93
CA PHE A 152 10.65 7.73 9.10
C PHE A 152 11.17 6.33 8.72
N TRP A 153 10.56 5.67 7.74
CA TRP A 153 11.00 4.35 7.29
C TRP A 153 12.37 4.38 6.64
N THR A 154 12.63 5.39 5.80
CA THR A 154 13.95 5.58 5.17
C THR A 154 15.05 5.73 6.22
N TYR A 155 14.80 6.51 7.27
CA TYR A 155 15.72 6.70 8.39
C TYR A 155 15.96 5.39 9.15
N ILE A 156 14.91 4.65 9.50
CA ILE A 156 15.04 3.35 10.19
C ILE A 156 15.87 2.37 9.36
N ILE A 157 15.55 2.24 8.06
CA ILE A 157 16.22 1.27 7.18
C ILE A 157 17.70 1.59 7.02
N LEU A 158 18.07 2.87 6.89
CA LEU A 158 19.46 3.26 6.64
C LEU A 158 20.35 3.26 7.89
N PHE A 159 19.78 3.56 9.06
CA PHE A 159 20.57 3.78 10.28
C PHE A 159 20.42 2.68 11.34
N TYR A 160 19.32 1.92 11.36
CA TYR A 160 19.05 0.91 12.39
C TYR A 160 19.10 -0.53 11.86
N ILE A 161 18.99 -0.76 10.54
CA ILE A 161 19.00 -2.10 9.96
C ILE A 161 20.38 -2.41 9.38
N ASN A 162 21.09 -3.33 10.03
CA ASN A 162 22.42 -3.78 9.59
C ASN A 162 22.38 -5.02 8.69
N ASP A 163 21.30 -5.82 8.75
CA ASP A 163 21.13 -7.00 7.91
C ASP A 163 20.86 -6.59 6.46
N SER A 164 21.76 -6.98 5.55
CA SER A 164 21.66 -6.67 4.12
C SER A 164 20.36 -7.14 3.49
N SER A 165 19.81 -8.26 3.97
CA SER A 165 18.58 -8.85 3.45
C SER A 165 17.37 -7.96 3.75
N TYR A 166 17.27 -7.48 4.99
CA TYR A 166 16.20 -6.56 5.41
C TYR A 166 16.39 -5.16 4.83
N LEU A 167 17.63 -4.69 4.70
CA LEU A 167 17.94 -3.41 4.06
C LEU A 167 17.48 -3.42 2.59
N ASN A 168 17.84 -4.45 1.82
CA ASN A 168 17.42 -4.59 0.43
C ASN A 168 15.90 -4.74 0.30
N CYS A 169 15.26 -5.50 1.20
CA CYS A 169 13.80 -5.62 1.28
C CYS A 169 13.12 -4.25 1.52
N GLY A 170 13.61 -3.48 2.49
CA GLY A 170 13.05 -2.17 2.82
C GLY A 170 13.20 -1.16 1.69
N ILE A 171 14.41 -1.01 1.15
CA ILE A 171 14.70 -0.07 0.05
C ILE A 171 13.90 -0.43 -1.20
N SER A 172 13.85 -1.72 -1.58
CA SER A 172 13.07 -2.17 -2.73
C SER A 172 11.58 -1.92 -2.55
N THR A 173 11.05 -2.06 -1.33
CA THR A 173 9.64 -1.76 -1.03
C THR A 173 9.32 -0.29 -1.29
N ILE A 174 10.15 0.64 -0.81
CA ILE A 174 9.94 2.07 -1.00
C ILE A 174 10.12 2.46 -2.49
N LEU A 175 11.08 1.85 -3.18
CA LEU A 175 11.30 2.04 -4.63
C LEU A 175 10.12 1.58 -5.46
N LEU A 176 9.61 0.37 -5.21
CA LEU A 176 8.46 -0.12 -5.95
C LEU A 176 7.22 0.72 -5.65
N LEU A 177 7.01 1.16 -4.41
CA LEU A 177 5.92 2.08 -4.08
C LEU A 177 6.01 3.40 -4.86
N SER A 178 7.20 4.01 -4.92
CA SER A 178 7.39 5.27 -5.66
C SER A 178 7.16 5.08 -7.15
N SER A 179 7.60 3.95 -7.72
CA SER A 179 7.35 3.59 -9.12
C SER A 179 5.86 3.43 -9.44
N GLN A 180 5.09 2.84 -8.53
CA GLN A 180 3.64 2.68 -8.69
C GLN A 180 2.93 4.03 -8.73
N LEU A 181 3.35 5.00 -7.90
CA LEU A 181 2.79 6.35 -7.94
C LEU A 181 3.01 6.99 -9.32
N ILE A 182 4.22 6.89 -9.88
CA ILE A 182 4.56 7.42 -11.22
C ILE A 182 3.63 6.83 -12.28
N TYR A 183 3.44 5.51 -12.26
CA TYR A 183 2.64 4.82 -13.27
C TYR A 183 1.16 5.18 -13.16
N THR A 184 0.64 5.32 -11.94
CA THR A 184 -0.77 5.72 -11.69
C THR A 184 -1.10 7.09 -12.32
N LYS A 185 -0.13 8.01 -12.39
CA LYS A 185 -0.32 9.33 -13.01
C LYS A 185 -0.57 9.27 -14.52
N LYS A 186 -0.09 8.24 -15.23
CA LYS A 186 -0.19 8.14 -16.69
C LYS A 186 -1.50 7.51 -17.19
N GLU A 187 -2.21 6.77 -16.35
CA GLU A 187 -3.42 6.02 -16.77
C GLU A 187 -4.74 6.80 -16.62
N VAL A 188 -4.69 8.08 -16.24
CA VAL A 188 -5.83 9.00 -16.12
C VAL A 188 -5.62 10.19 -17.04
#